data_AF-A0A352KLI3-F1
#
_entry.id   AF-A0A352KLI3-F1
#
_cell.length_a   1.000
_cell.length_b   1.000
_cell.length_c   1.000
_cell.angle_alpha   90.00
_cell.angle_beta   90.00
_cell.angle_gamma   90.00
#
_symmetry.space_group_name_H-M   'P 1'
#
loop_
_entity.id
_entity.type
_entity.pdbx_description
1 polymer ?
#
loop_
_entity_poly.entity_id
_entity_poly.type
_entity_poly.pdbx_seq_one_letter_code
_entity_poly.pdbx_strand_id
1 'polypeptide(L)'
;MIKWLGPLAVAIALFLALSISGLHNLFIVLPDGVSVESDWLPVTDVQLISDLTFVDKNGQHQIAHEIFDATLAMIQRAERFVLLDMFLFNDFAGEQLPGGRSLAAELTNALLAKKQNQPVMKIHFITDP
;
A
#
# COMPACT_ATOMS: atom_id res chain seq x y z
N MET A 1 38.99 -9.19 37.33
CA MET A 1 39.13 -8.61 35.97
C MET A 1 38.50 -9.43 34.83
N ILE A 2 37.98 -10.65 35.03
CA ILE A 2 37.56 -11.56 33.93
C ILE A 2 36.04 -11.54 33.59
N LYS A 3 35.18 -10.90 34.41
CA LYS A 3 33.71 -10.98 34.24
C LYS A 3 33.15 -10.31 32.97
N TRP A 4 33.96 -9.51 32.26
CA TRP A 4 33.53 -8.78 31.06
C TRP A 4 33.92 -9.45 29.74
N LEU A 5 34.78 -10.48 29.75
CA LEU A 5 35.19 -11.16 28.52
C LEU A 5 34.02 -11.89 27.83
N GLY A 6 33.13 -12.52 28.62
CA GLY A 6 31.97 -13.24 28.07
C GLY A 6 30.98 -12.33 27.34
N PRO A 7 30.44 -11.28 28.00
CA PRO A 7 29.54 -10.32 27.35
C PRO A 7 30.17 -9.61 26.15
N LEU A 8 31.46 -9.25 26.24
CA LEU A 8 32.18 -8.62 25.14
C LEU A 8 32.33 -9.56 23.93
N ALA A 9 32.66 -10.83 24.16
CA ALA A 9 32.73 -11.83 23.08
C ALA A 9 31.37 -12.04 22.40
N VAL A 10 30.27 -12.07 23.18
CA VAL A 10 28.91 -12.15 22.63
C VAL A 10 28.55 -10.91 21.82
N ALA A 11 28.87 -9.70 22.31
CA ALA A 11 28.63 -8.46 21.58
C ALA A 11 29.41 -8.39 20.26
N ILE A 12 30.68 -8.82 20.26
CA ILE A 12 31.50 -8.91 19.05
C ILE A 12 30.92 -9.94 18.07
N ALA A 13 30.51 -11.11 18.56
CA ALA A 13 29.90 -12.14 17.72
C ALA A 13 28.59 -11.65 17.07
N LEU A 14 27.73 -10.96 17.83
CA LEU A 14 26.50 -10.36 17.31
C LEU A 14 26.81 -9.27 16.27
N PHE A 15 27.78 -8.39 16.56
CA PHE A 15 28.19 -7.35 15.62
C PHE A 15 28.71 -7.95 14.31
N LEU A 16 29.54 -8.98 14.39
CA LEU A 16 30.04 -9.70 13.23
C LEU A 16 28.92 -10.38 12.45
N ALA A 17 28.00 -11.06 13.13
CA ALA A 17 26.86 -11.72 12.48
C ALA A 17 25.96 -10.71 11.74
N LEU A 18 25.65 -9.58 12.37
CA LEU A 18 24.87 -8.51 11.74
C LEU A 18 25.62 -7.85 10.58
N SER A 19 26.93 -7.63 10.72
CA SER A 19 27.76 -7.04 9.66
C SER A 19 27.87 -7.96 8.46
N ILE A 20 28.09 -9.26 8.67
CA ILE A 20 28.14 -10.28 7.60
C ILE A 20 26.78 -10.39 6.92
N SER A 21 25.69 -10.44 7.69
CA SER A 21 24.32 -10.48 7.14
C SER A 21 24.00 -9.22 6.31
N GLY A 22 24.32 -8.04 6.83
CA GLY A 22 24.17 -6.78 6.11
C GLY A 22 24.97 -6.76 4.82
N LEU A 23 26.23 -7.19 4.87
CA LEU A 23 27.09 -7.25 3.69
C LEU A 23 26.57 -8.25 2.65
N HIS A 24 26.11 -9.43 3.09
CA HIS A 24 25.48 -10.42 2.21
C HIS A 24 24.25 -9.83 1.51
N ASN A 25 23.39 -9.13 2.24
CA ASN A 25 22.17 -8.54 1.68
C ASN A 25 22.45 -7.42 0.66
N LEU A 26 23.60 -6.74 0.75
CA LEU A 26 24.02 -5.76 -0.27
C LEU A 26 24.40 -6.40 -1.61
N PHE A 27 24.74 -7.69 -1.63
CA PHE A 27 25.15 -8.42 -2.83
C PHE A 27 24.07 -9.38 -3.36
N ILE A 28 22.90 -9.43 -2.73
CA ILE A 28 21.76 -10.18 -3.27
C ILE A 28 21.33 -9.50 -4.56
N VAL A 29 21.54 -10.19 -5.67
CA VAL A 29 21.03 -9.78 -6.97
C VAL A 29 19.53 -10.10 -7.00
N LEU A 30 18.71 -9.10 -7.35
CA LEU A 30 17.27 -9.30 -7.53
C LEU A 30 17.04 -10.29 -8.69
N PRO A 31 16.05 -11.19 -8.59
CA PRO A 31 15.66 -12.03 -9.72
C PRO A 31 15.32 -11.19 -10.95
N ASP A 32 15.59 -11.75 -12.12
CA ASP A 32 15.26 -11.10 -13.39
C ASP A 32 13.78 -10.70 -13.43
N GLY A 33 13.50 -9.47 -13.85
CA GLY A 33 12.15 -8.93 -13.99
C GLY A 33 11.54 -8.32 -12.73
N VAL A 34 12.24 -8.29 -11.58
CA VAL A 34 11.75 -7.64 -10.35
C VAL A 34 12.05 -6.13 -10.35
N SER A 35 13.19 -5.73 -10.90
CA SER A 35 13.61 -4.33 -11.02
C SER A 35 13.65 -3.95 -12.50
N VAL A 36 12.54 -3.44 -13.00
CA VAL A 36 12.40 -3.02 -14.41
C VAL A 36 12.20 -1.51 -14.42
N GLU A 37 13.09 -0.81 -15.11
CA GLU A 37 12.97 0.61 -15.40
C GLU A 37 12.54 0.78 -16.85
N SER A 38 11.50 1.57 -17.09
CA SER A 38 11.08 1.96 -18.44
C SER A 38 11.74 3.26 -18.85
N ASP A 39 11.83 3.50 -20.16
CA ASP A 39 12.14 4.85 -20.66
C ASP A 39 11.07 5.87 -20.22
N TRP A 40 11.41 7.16 -20.29
CA TRP A 40 10.45 8.23 -20.06
C TRP A 40 9.31 8.16 -21.08
N LEU A 41 8.08 8.06 -20.57
CA LEU A 41 6.87 8.07 -21.39
C LEU A 41 6.19 9.44 -21.31
N PRO A 42 5.79 10.05 -22.44
CA PRO A 42 5.04 11.31 -22.42
C PRO A 42 3.65 11.08 -21.80
N VAL A 43 3.18 12.04 -20.99
CA VAL A 43 1.85 12.02 -20.39
C VAL A 43 1.08 13.27 -20.81
N THR A 44 -0.17 13.10 -21.27
CA THR A 44 -0.99 14.18 -21.83
C THR A 44 -2.14 14.61 -20.92
N ASP A 45 -2.63 13.72 -20.07
CA ASP A 45 -3.87 13.90 -19.30
C ASP A 45 -3.62 13.65 -17.79
N VAL A 46 -2.81 14.52 -17.19
CA VAL A 46 -2.48 14.43 -15.77
C VAL A 46 -3.57 15.09 -14.93
N GLN A 47 -4.10 14.35 -13.97
CA GLN A 47 -4.98 14.86 -12.93
C GLN A 47 -4.35 14.63 -11.56
N LEU A 48 -4.34 15.66 -10.73
CA LEU A 48 -4.05 15.51 -9.29
C LEU A 48 -5.33 15.08 -8.58
N ILE A 49 -5.24 14.01 -7.81
CA ILE A 49 -6.28 13.52 -6.90
C ILE A 49 -5.68 13.43 -5.51
N SER A 50 -6.42 13.85 -4.49
CA SER A 50 -5.91 13.88 -3.12
C SER A 50 -6.99 13.61 -2.08
N ASP A 51 -6.64 12.87 -1.05
CA ASP A 51 -7.46 12.75 0.15
C ASP A 51 -7.09 13.85 1.15
N LEU A 52 -8.10 14.48 1.74
CA LEU A 52 -7.94 15.61 2.66
C LEU A 52 -8.76 15.38 3.91
N THR A 53 -8.12 15.53 5.08
CA THR A 53 -8.79 15.56 6.38
C THR A 53 -8.27 16.75 7.16
N PHE A 54 -9.13 17.72 7.46
CA PHE A 54 -8.73 18.94 8.18
C PHE A 54 -9.89 19.55 8.97
N VAL A 55 -9.58 20.50 9.85
CA VAL A 55 -10.58 21.34 10.50
C VAL A 55 -10.57 22.70 9.82
N ASP A 56 -11.73 23.16 9.35
CA ASP A 56 -11.84 24.43 8.66
C ASP A 56 -11.83 25.64 9.62
N LYS A 57 -11.88 26.85 9.05
CA LYS A 57 -11.89 28.11 9.80
C LYS A 57 -13.09 28.28 10.75
N ASN A 58 -14.17 27.52 10.56
CA ASN A 58 -15.36 27.53 11.40
C ASN A 58 -15.31 26.44 12.49
N GLY A 59 -14.22 25.68 12.58
CA GLY A 59 -14.07 24.57 13.52
C GLY A 59 -14.78 23.28 13.06
N GLN A 60 -15.18 23.18 11.79
CA GLN A 60 -15.83 21.97 11.27
C GLN A 60 -14.81 21.02 10.64
N HIS A 61 -14.97 19.72 10.90
CA HIS A 61 -14.20 18.70 10.21
C HIS A 61 -14.61 18.62 8.74
N GLN A 62 -13.61 18.59 7.86
CA GLN A 62 -13.72 18.40 6.43
C GLN A 62 -12.98 17.13 6.05
N ILE A 63 -13.63 16.29 5.24
CA ILE A 63 -13.08 15.01 4.77
C ILE A 63 -13.39 14.86 3.28
N ALA A 64 -12.36 14.57 2.49
CA ALA A 64 -12.46 14.24 1.06
C ALA A 64 -11.66 12.97 0.78
N HIS A 65 -12.26 12.06 0.01
CA HIS A 65 -11.69 10.76 -0.37
C HIS A 65 -11.56 10.64 -1.90
N GLU A 66 -10.98 11.64 -2.56
CA GLU A 66 -10.89 11.69 -4.03
C GLU A 66 -10.13 10.50 -4.62
N ILE A 67 -9.09 10.01 -3.92
CA ILE A 67 -8.31 8.85 -4.34
C ILE A 67 -9.22 7.61 -4.36
N PHE A 68 -10.05 7.46 -3.34
CA PHE A 68 -10.96 6.33 -3.24
C PHE A 68 -12.10 6.44 -4.26
N ASP A 69 -12.63 7.63 -4.48
CA ASP A 69 -13.66 7.88 -5.51
C ASP A 69 -13.14 7.56 -6.91
N ALA A 70 -11.91 7.98 -7.22
CA ALA A 70 -11.23 7.63 -8.46
C ALA A 70 -11.03 6.11 -8.58
N THR A 71 -10.61 5.44 -7.50
CA THR A 71 -10.44 3.99 -7.44
C THR A 71 -11.73 3.24 -7.75
N LEU A 72 -12.84 3.59 -7.09
CA LEU A 72 -14.15 2.99 -7.32
C LEU A 72 -14.64 3.23 -8.76
N ALA A 73 -14.43 4.45 -9.29
CA ALA A 73 -14.78 4.78 -10.67
C ALA A 73 -13.96 3.97 -11.70
N MET A 74 -12.67 3.75 -11.44
CA MET A 74 -11.82 2.89 -12.28
C MET A 74 -12.32 1.44 -12.28
N ILE A 75 -12.66 0.88 -11.11
CA ILE A 75 -13.22 -0.48 -10.99
C ILE A 75 -14.53 -0.59 -11.77
N GLN A 76 -15.41 0.40 -11.65
CA GLN A 76 -16.68 0.42 -12.36
C GLN A 76 -16.48 0.42 -13.89
N ARG A 77 -15.52 1.22 -14.40
CA ARG A 77 -15.23 1.38 -15.83
C ARG A 77 -14.36 0.26 -16.42
N ALA A 78 -13.67 -0.53 -15.62
CA ALA A 78 -12.76 -1.58 -16.10
C ALA A 78 -13.49 -2.60 -17.00
N GLU A 79 -12.95 -2.96 -18.17
CA GLU A 79 -13.65 -3.89 -19.09
C GLU A 79 -12.99 -5.27 -19.20
N ARG A 80 -11.70 -5.37 -18.86
CA ARG A 80 -10.88 -6.57 -19.12
C ARG A 80 -10.37 -7.23 -17.86
N PHE A 81 -9.74 -6.45 -16.99
CA PHE A 81 -9.21 -6.92 -15.71
C PHE A 81 -9.12 -5.77 -14.71
N VAL A 82 -9.04 -6.13 -13.44
CA VAL A 82 -8.67 -5.24 -12.33
C VAL A 82 -7.44 -5.84 -11.65
N LEU A 83 -6.38 -5.03 -11.53
CA LEU A 83 -5.25 -5.31 -10.66
C LEU A 83 -5.28 -4.24 -9.56
N LEU A 84 -5.46 -4.69 -8.33
CA LEU A 84 -5.48 -3.82 -7.16
C LEU A 84 -4.34 -4.26 -6.24
N ASP A 85 -3.52 -3.30 -5.85
CA ASP A 85 -2.47 -3.47 -4.85
C ASP A 85 -2.76 -2.47 -3.73
N MET A 86 -3.12 -2.97 -2.55
CA MET A 86 -3.41 -2.14 -1.38
C MET A 86 -2.84 -2.76 -0.12
N PHE A 87 -2.12 -1.94 0.64
CA PHE A 87 -1.59 -2.30 1.95
C PHE A 87 -2.70 -2.49 3.00
N LEU A 88 -3.59 -1.50 3.15
CA LEU A 88 -4.58 -1.47 4.23
C LEU A 88 -5.99 -1.74 3.70
N PHE A 89 -6.48 -2.98 3.90
CA PHE A 89 -7.84 -3.39 3.58
C PHE A 89 -8.53 -4.03 4.79
N ASN A 90 -9.16 -3.21 5.62
CA ASN A 90 -9.90 -3.64 6.81
C ASN A 90 -10.86 -2.54 7.30
N ASP A 91 -11.68 -2.86 8.29
CA ASP A 91 -12.67 -1.95 8.87
C ASP A 91 -12.08 -1.00 9.94
N PHE A 92 -10.75 -0.95 10.09
CA PHE A 92 -10.12 -0.06 11.07
C PHE A 92 -10.13 1.39 10.58
N ALA A 93 -10.99 2.21 11.18
CA ALA A 93 -11.17 3.61 10.81
C ALA A 93 -10.60 4.62 11.83
N GLY A 94 -9.93 4.15 12.90
CA GLY A 94 -9.49 5.02 13.98
C GLY A 94 -10.65 5.76 14.65
N GLU A 95 -10.48 7.05 14.93
CA GLU A 95 -11.56 7.91 15.44
C GLU A 95 -12.59 8.19 14.33
N GLN A 96 -13.86 7.88 14.59
CA GLN A 96 -14.95 8.14 13.64
C GLN A 96 -15.24 9.65 13.56
N LEU A 97 -14.75 10.27 12.50
CA LEU A 97 -15.03 11.66 12.18
C LEU A 97 -16.33 11.79 11.37
N PRO A 98 -17.08 12.88 11.53
CA PRO A 98 -18.21 13.20 10.65
C PRO A 98 -17.77 13.23 9.19
N GLY A 99 -18.44 12.47 8.33
CA GLY A 99 -18.10 12.35 6.91
C GLY A 99 -17.13 11.22 6.55
N GLY A 100 -16.59 10.50 7.54
CA GLY A 100 -15.77 9.31 7.29
C GLY A 100 -16.59 8.17 6.67
N ARG A 101 -16.00 7.47 5.70
CA ARG A 101 -16.65 6.36 4.99
C ARG A 101 -16.05 5.00 5.36
N SER A 102 -16.84 3.93 5.19
CA SER A 102 -16.33 2.56 5.28
C SER A 102 -15.70 2.15 3.95
N LEU A 103 -14.47 2.64 3.72
CA LEU A 103 -13.76 2.47 2.45
C LEU A 103 -13.59 0.99 2.07
N ALA A 104 -13.22 0.13 3.03
CA ALA A 104 -13.10 -1.31 2.80
C ALA A 104 -14.42 -1.95 2.34
N ALA A 105 -15.55 -1.58 2.95
CA ALA A 105 -16.87 -2.09 2.56
C ALA A 105 -17.29 -1.58 1.17
N GLU A 106 -17.06 -0.31 0.87
CA GLU A 106 -17.36 0.27 -0.46
C GLU A 106 -16.56 -0.43 -1.56
N LEU A 107 -15.26 -0.62 -1.35
CA LEU A 107 -14.40 -1.35 -2.28
C LEU A 107 -14.85 -2.80 -2.46
N THR A 108 -15.16 -3.50 -1.36
CA THR A 108 -15.70 -4.86 -1.40
C THR A 108 -16.95 -4.92 -2.26
N ASN A 109 -17.90 -4.03 -2.01
CA ASN A 109 -19.16 -3.98 -2.75
C ASN A 109 -18.93 -3.68 -4.23
N ALA A 110 -18.02 -2.78 -4.57
CA ALA A 110 -17.70 -2.45 -5.96
C ALA A 110 -17.09 -3.64 -6.71
N LEU A 111 -16.16 -4.36 -6.09
CA LEU A 111 -15.54 -5.55 -6.67
C LEU A 111 -16.55 -6.70 -6.83
N LEU A 112 -17.41 -6.92 -5.83
CA LEU A 112 -18.49 -7.92 -5.90
C LEU A 112 -19.48 -7.59 -7.02
N ALA A 113 -19.97 -6.35 -7.08
CA ALA A 113 -20.88 -5.90 -8.13
C ALA A 113 -20.24 -6.07 -9.52
N LYS A 114 -18.95 -5.75 -9.65
CA LYS A 114 -18.22 -5.93 -10.90
C LYS A 114 -18.11 -7.40 -11.30
N LYS A 115 -17.80 -8.28 -10.35
CA LYS A 115 -17.72 -9.73 -10.58
C LYS A 115 -19.08 -10.34 -10.94
N GLN A 116 -20.16 -9.85 -10.33
CA GLN A 116 -21.52 -10.29 -10.65
C GLN A 116 -21.94 -9.86 -12.06
N ASN A 117 -21.69 -8.60 -12.42
CA ASN A 117 -22.03 -8.06 -13.75
C ASN A 117 -21.15 -8.62 -14.87
N GLN A 118 -19.90 -8.99 -14.56
CA GLN A 118 -18.94 -9.55 -15.51
C GLN A 118 -18.21 -10.78 -14.92
N PRO A 119 -18.86 -11.96 -14.86
CA PRO A 119 -18.32 -13.14 -14.19
C PRO A 119 -16.97 -13.63 -14.72
N VAL A 120 -16.68 -13.39 -16.01
CA VAL A 120 -15.44 -13.81 -16.67
C VAL A 120 -14.27 -12.85 -16.39
N MET A 121 -14.55 -11.62 -15.93
CA MET A 121 -13.51 -10.62 -15.67
C MET A 121 -12.56 -11.10 -14.56
N LYS A 122 -11.25 -10.92 -14.80
CA LYS A 122 -10.20 -11.24 -13.83
C LYS A 122 -10.03 -10.07 -12.86
N ILE A 123 -10.06 -10.38 -11.58
CA ILE A 123 -9.78 -9.44 -10.49
C ILE A 123 -8.63 -10.03 -9.69
N HIS A 124 -7.48 -9.37 -9.71
CA HIS A 124 -6.30 -9.71 -8.93
C HIS A 124 -6.18 -8.68 -7.82
N PHE A 125 -6.25 -9.14 -6.57
CA PHE A 125 -6.07 -8.30 -5.41
C PHE A 125 -4.83 -8.76 -4.65
N ILE A 126 -3.84 -7.88 -4.59
CA ILE A 126 -2.60 -8.02 -3.85
C ILE A 126 -2.74 -7.19 -2.57
N THR A 127 -2.56 -7.84 -1.44
CA THR A 127 -2.60 -7.23 -0.11
C THR A 127 -1.54 -7.90 0.75
N ASP A 128 -1.05 -7.16 1.74
CA ASP A 128 -0.17 -7.71 2.75
C ASP A 128 -0.92 -8.75 3.62
N PRO A 129 -0.24 -9.81 4.10
CA PRO A 129 -0.82 -10.88 4.92
C PRO A 129 -1.15 -10.47 6.36
#